data_AF-A0A943S1J2-F1
#
_entry.id   AF-A0A943S1J2-F1
#
_cell.length_a   1.000
_cell.length_b   1.000
_cell.length_c   1.000
_cell.angle_alpha   90.00
_cell.angle_beta   90.00
_cell.angle_gamma   90.00
#
_symmetry.space_group_name_H-M   'P 1'
#
loop_
_entity.id
_entity.type
_entity.pdbx_description
1 polymer ?
#
loop_
_entity_poly.entity_id
_entity_poly.type
_entity_poly.pdbx_seq_one_letter_code
_entity_poly.pdbx_strand_id
1 'polypeptide(L)'
;MAKDVLFKTMTFGGFNKEDVLEYIRAQQTQLTDTQRKLKETEENAAAASKRTRELETLLSEQQTRAEEYFALSEEYAKKIFALEDEVNALNEKLNSVEVGCERAKDVEGQIGALVLDALLYSDKIIRSAKASAKGISNQTRQTIEEAASGVDEIGEDISQMSDNFGVVVASLVSKINSLSSNLNSVADKLDVQDEEIDEHQFTFGENGEVKLPKLTDEDFGDPTEPEIEISDEEINNLVNVLNASGGLDLKFTAPDESSENVTEDIHSEEDISDEPVKADEAEEISELTKKFLGED
;
A
#
# COMPACT_ATOMS: atom_id res chain seq x y z
N MET A 1 91.04 42.65 -76.80
CA MET A 1 92.26 42.34 -77.59
C MET A 1 92.50 43.49 -78.54
N ALA A 2 93.53 44.30 -78.28
CA ALA A 2 93.92 45.39 -79.18
C ALA A 2 94.66 44.78 -80.38
N LYS A 3 94.24 45.11 -81.61
CA LYS A 3 94.98 44.74 -82.81
C LYS A 3 96.12 45.74 -82.99
N ASP A 4 97.36 45.25 -83.15
CA ASP A 4 98.51 46.10 -83.47
C ASP A 4 98.32 46.74 -84.85
N VAL A 5 98.33 48.07 -84.88
CA VAL A 5 98.19 48.86 -86.11
C VAL A 5 99.58 49.35 -86.55
N LEU A 6 100.04 48.86 -87.70
CA LEU A 6 101.27 49.30 -88.34
C LEU A 6 101.00 50.54 -89.21
N PHE A 7 101.48 51.71 -88.76
CA PHE A 7 101.47 52.94 -89.55
C PHE A 7 102.63 52.91 -90.57
N LYS A 8 102.37 53.24 -91.85
CA LYS A 8 103.44 53.34 -92.87
C LYS A 8 104.33 54.55 -92.57
N THR A 9 105.66 54.38 -92.57
CA THR A 9 106.61 55.48 -92.43
C THR A 9 106.98 56.06 -93.80
N MET A 10 107.01 57.40 -93.90
CA MET A 10 107.47 58.11 -95.08
C MET A 10 109.01 58.06 -95.18
N THR A 11 109.57 58.14 -96.40
CA THR A 11 111.00 57.99 -96.71
C THR A 11 111.94 59.01 -96.05
N PHE A 12 111.40 60.05 -95.40
CA PHE A 12 112.10 60.88 -94.42
C PHE A 12 111.27 60.87 -93.14
N GLY A 13 111.89 60.50 -92.02
CA GLY A 13 111.27 60.06 -90.77
C GLY A 13 109.93 60.69 -90.39
N GLY A 14 108.91 59.85 -90.23
CA GLY A 14 107.58 60.19 -89.75
C GLY A 14 106.53 59.18 -90.19
N PHE A 15 105.43 59.04 -89.45
CA PHE A 15 104.28 58.21 -89.84
C PHE A 15 103.39 58.93 -90.86
N ASN A 16 102.76 58.17 -91.76
CA ASN A 16 101.80 58.68 -92.72
C ASN A 16 100.59 59.31 -92.01
N LYS A 17 100.42 60.62 -92.17
CA LYS A 17 99.42 61.42 -91.45
C LYS A 17 97.99 60.93 -91.69
N GLU A 18 97.67 60.48 -92.90
CA GLU A 18 96.30 60.03 -93.22
C GLU A 18 95.98 58.69 -92.52
N ASP A 19 96.91 57.74 -92.50
CA ASP A 19 96.75 56.45 -91.80
C ASP A 19 96.54 56.67 -90.28
N VAL A 20 97.23 57.66 -89.70
CA VAL A 20 97.07 58.05 -88.29
C VAL A 20 95.70 58.70 -88.04
N LEU A 21 95.23 59.57 -88.94
CA LEU A 21 93.92 60.20 -88.82
C LEU A 21 92.77 59.20 -89.00
N GLU A 22 92.91 58.23 -89.92
CA GLU A 22 91.93 57.16 -90.11
C GLU A 22 91.85 56.26 -88.87
N TYR A 23 92.99 55.91 -88.26
CA TYR A 23 93.03 55.18 -87.00
C TYR A 23 92.38 55.96 -85.84
N ILE A 24 92.64 57.27 -85.73
CA ILE A 24 92.00 58.12 -84.72
C ILE A 24 90.48 58.19 -84.93
N ARG A 25 90.02 58.34 -86.18
CA ARG A 25 88.57 58.32 -86.51
C ARG A 25 87.95 56.96 -86.20
N ALA A 26 88.64 55.86 -86.49
CA ALA A 26 88.18 54.51 -86.17
C ALA A 26 88.11 54.29 -84.64
N GLN A 27 89.11 54.74 -83.89
CA GLN A 27 89.09 54.70 -82.42
C GLN A 27 87.98 55.58 -81.84
N GLN A 28 87.76 56.78 -82.37
CA GLN A 28 86.67 57.66 -81.92
C GLN A 28 85.30 57.02 -82.17
N THR A 29 85.09 56.43 -83.35
CA THR A 29 83.86 55.70 -83.68
C THR A 29 83.66 54.50 -82.75
N GLN A 30 84.71 53.70 -82.54
CA GLN A 30 84.67 52.56 -81.62
C GLN A 30 84.35 53.01 -80.19
N LEU A 31 84.94 54.11 -79.72
CA LEU A 31 84.70 54.65 -78.39
C LEU A 31 83.24 55.11 -78.24
N THR A 32 82.69 55.80 -79.23
CA THR A 32 81.26 56.19 -79.23
C THR A 32 80.33 54.99 -79.26
N ASP A 33 80.64 53.95 -80.04
CA ASP A 33 79.84 52.73 -80.09
C ASP A 33 79.92 51.94 -78.78
N THR A 34 81.09 51.87 -78.14
CA THR A 34 81.24 51.25 -76.82
C THR A 34 80.52 52.03 -75.74
N GLN A 35 80.53 53.35 -75.78
CA GLN A 35 79.83 54.18 -74.81
C GLN A 35 78.31 54.06 -74.95
N ARG A 36 77.82 53.98 -76.20
CA ARG A 36 76.40 53.69 -76.47
C ARG A 36 75.99 52.32 -75.93
N LYS A 37 76.77 51.28 -76.22
CA LYS A 37 76.51 49.92 -75.71
C LYS A 37 76.59 49.87 -74.18
N LEU A 38 77.55 50.56 -73.56
CA LEU A 38 77.67 50.64 -72.12
C LEU A 38 76.40 51.25 -71.50
N LYS A 39 75.94 52.37 -72.06
CA LYS A 39 74.70 53.02 -71.60
C LYS A 39 73.47 52.12 -71.76
N GLU A 40 73.33 51.44 -72.90
CA GLU A 40 72.25 50.46 -73.13
C GLU A 40 72.31 49.31 -72.10
N THR A 41 73.52 48.82 -71.77
CA THR A 41 73.68 47.78 -70.75
C THR A 41 73.40 48.27 -69.33
N GLU A 42 73.78 49.51 -69.00
CA GLU A 42 73.49 50.13 -67.69
C GLU A 42 71.99 50.35 -67.50
N GLU A 43 71.29 50.85 -68.52
CA GLU A 43 69.84 51.01 -68.50
C GLU A 43 69.13 49.66 -68.34
N ASN A 44 69.57 48.63 -69.06
CA ASN A 44 69.04 47.27 -68.93
C ASN A 44 69.32 46.67 -67.54
N ALA A 45 70.51 46.88 -66.97
CA ALA A 45 70.85 46.42 -65.63
C ALA A 45 70.03 47.13 -64.55
N ALA A 46 69.77 48.42 -64.72
CA ALA A 46 68.90 49.19 -63.83
C ALA A 46 67.44 48.70 -63.90
N ALA A 47 66.93 48.45 -65.11
CA ALA A 47 65.58 47.91 -65.31
C ALA A 47 65.44 46.49 -64.73
N ALA A 48 66.43 45.63 -64.92
CA ALA A 48 66.46 44.30 -64.32
C ALA A 48 66.48 44.38 -62.79
N SER A 49 67.31 45.25 -62.20
CA SER A 49 67.39 45.44 -60.75
C SER A 49 66.08 45.93 -60.15
N LYS A 50 65.36 46.83 -60.85
CA LYS A 50 64.03 47.29 -60.44
C LYS A 50 63.03 46.14 -60.44
N ARG A 51 63.01 45.34 -61.51
CA ARG A 51 62.12 44.17 -61.63
C ARG A 51 62.40 43.12 -60.56
N THR A 52 63.67 42.87 -60.23
CA THR A 52 64.04 41.95 -59.15
C THR A 52 63.46 42.39 -57.82
N ARG A 53 63.56 43.69 -57.47
CA ARG A 53 62.98 44.22 -56.22
C ARG A 53 61.45 44.09 -56.17
N GLU A 54 60.77 44.35 -57.29
CA GLU A 54 59.32 44.18 -57.39
C GLU A 54 58.91 42.71 -57.19
N LEU A 55 59.66 41.77 -57.80
CA LEU A 55 59.42 40.34 -57.62
C LEU A 55 59.72 39.87 -56.20
N GLU A 56 60.77 40.38 -55.55
CA GLU A 56 61.08 40.09 -54.14
C GLU A 56 59.97 40.56 -53.20
N THR A 57 59.39 41.73 -53.47
CA THR A 57 58.27 42.27 -52.69
C THR A 57 57.02 41.40 -52.86
N LEU A 58 56.66 41.06 -54.10
CA LEU A 58 55.53 40.16 -54.38
C LEU A 58 55.71 38.77 -53.78
N LEU A 59 56.94 38.24 -53.80
CA LEU A 59 57.26 36.94 -53.19
C LEU A 59 57.07 37.01 -51.67
N SER A 60 57.53 38.08 -51.02
CA SER A 60 57.34 38.29 -49.59
C SER A 60 55.87 38.40 -49.21
N GLU A 61 55.08 39.18 -49.97
CA GLU A 61 53.63 39.32 -49.73
C GLU A 61 52.90 37.98 -49.88
N GLN A 62 53.25 37.21 -50.91
CA GLN A 62 52.65 35.88 -51.12
C GLN A 62 53.05 34.88 -50.03
N GLN A 63 54.26 34.98 -49.50
CA GLN A 63 54.69 34.16 -48.38
C GLN A 63 53.89 34.50 -47.11
N THR A 64 53.75 35.79 -46.77
CA THR A 64 52.91 36.22 -45.63
C THR A 64 51.47 35.74 -45.79
N ARG A 65 50.88 35.89 -46.98
CA ARG A 65 49.52 35.45 -47.24
C ARG A 65 49.35 33.93 -47.11
N ALA A 66 50.35 33.15 -47.52
CA ALA A 66 50.34 31.70 -47.35
C ALA A 66 50.39 31.30 -45.87
N GLU A 67 51.19 31.99 -45.07
CA GLU A 67 51.28 31.79 -43.62
C GLU A 67 49.95 32.12 -42.91
N GLU A 68 49.29 33.22 -43.30
CA GLU A 68 47.96 33.58 -42.79
C GLU A 68 46.90 32.52 -43.12
N TYR A 69 46.88 32.01 -44.36
CA TYR A 69 45.95 30.94 -44.74
C TYR A 69 46.23 29.64 -43.98
N PHE A 70 47.50 29.33 -43.71
CA PHE A 70 47.86 28.16 -42.93
C PHE A 70 47.37 28.29 -41.48
N ALA A 71 47.61 29.44 -40.84
CA ALA A 71 47.14 29.71 -39.49
C ALA A 71 45.60 29.65 -39.38
N LEU A 72 44.89 30.26 -40.34
CA LEU A 72 43.44 30.24 -40.38
C LEU A 72 42.89 28.81 -40.59
N SER A 73 43.53 28.02 -41.47
CA SER A 73 43.17 26.62 -41.69
C SER A 73 43.37 25.78 -40.42
N GLU A 74 44.43 26.03 -39.65
CA GLU A 74 44.68 25.35 -38.39
C GLU A 74 43.62 25.70 -37.34
N GLU A 75 43.20 26.97 -37.26
CA GLU A 75 42.12 27.41 -36.37
C GLU A 75 40.79 26.72 -36.71
N TYR A 76 40.41 26.68 -38.00
CA TYR A 76 39.21 25.99 -38.43
C TYR A 76 39.26 24.49 -38.15
N ALA A 77 40.42 23.85 -38.34
CA ALA A 77 40.59 22.43 -37.98
C ALA A 77 40.35 22.20 -36.48
N LYS A 78 40.93 23.04 -35.60
CA LYS A 78 40.68 22.97 -34.15
C LYS A 78 39.21 23.15 -33.81
N LYS A 79 38.53 24.10 -34.47
CA LYS A 79 37.10 24.33 -34.26
C LYS A 79 36.24 23.15 -34.70
N ILE A 80 36.59 22.51 -35.81
CA ILE A 80 35.89 21.30 -36.30
C ILE A 80 36.02 20.19 -35.27
N PHE A 81 37.23 19.90 -34.78
CA PHE A 81 37.43 18.87 -33.76
C PHE A 81 36.64 19.14 -32.47
N ALA A 82 36.65 20.38 -31.97
CA ALA A 82 35.90 20.73 -30.78
C ALA A 82 34.38 20.56 -30.96
N LEU A 83 33.85 20.90 -32.14
CA LEU A 83 32.44 20.70 -32.46
C LEU A 83 32.09 19.21 -32.63
N GLU A 84 32.97 18.41 -33.22
CA GLU A 84 32.79 16.96 -33.33
C GLU A 84 32.75 16.30 -31.95
N ASP A 85 33.64 16.69 -31.04
CA ASP A 85 33.64 16.22 -29.65
C ASP A 85 32.35 16.63 -28.92
N GLU A 86 31.88 17.86 -29.10
CA GLU A 86 30.62 18.33 -28.51
C GLU A 86 29.41 17.55 -29.04
N VAL A 87 29.36 17.29 -30.36
CA VAL A 87 28.31 16.48 -30.98
C VAL A 87 28.31 15.05 -30.44
N ASN A 88 29.49 14.45 -30.27
CA ASN A 88 29.60 13.12 -29.68
C ASN A 88 29.10 13.10 -28.23
N ALA A 89 29.52 14.07 -27.42
CA ALA A 89 29.06 14.19 -26.03
C ALA A 89 27.54 14.43 -25.92
N LEU A 90 26.97 15.21 -26.82
CA LEU A 90 25.51 15.43 -26.88
C LEU A 90 24.77 14.17 -27.31
N ASN A 91 25.29 13.41 -28.28
CA ASN A 91 24.70 12.13 -28.69
C ASN A 91 24.72 11.09 -27.57
N GLU A 92 25.81 11.02 -26.79
CA GLU A 92 25.86 10.14 -25.62
C GLU A 92 24.81 10.52 -24.57
N LYS A 93 24.65 11.81 -24.29
CA LYS A 93 23.59 12.32 -23.40
C LYS A 93 22.20 12.00 -23.94
N LEU A 94 21.98 12.17 -25.24
CA LEU A 94 20.70 11.87 -25.88
C LEU A 94 20.34 10.37 -25.71
N ASN A 95 21.28 9.48 -26.01
CA ASN A 95 21.08 8.04 -25.84
C ASN A 95 20.77 7.66 -24.39
N SER A 96 21.45 8.28 -23.42
CA SER A 96 21.18 8.06 -22.00
C SER A 96 19.77 8.50 -21.60
N VAL A 97 19.31 9.66 -22.09
CA VAL A 97 17.95 10.16 -21.86
C VAL A 97 16.91 9.27 -22.52
N GLU A 98 17.15 8.78 -23.73
CA GLU A 98 16.24 7.86 -24.43
C GLU A 98 16.08 6.54 -23.65
N VAL A 99 17.17 5.95 -23.16
CA VAL A 99 17.13 4.76 -22.30
C VAL A 99 16.38 5.04 -21.00
N GLY A 100 16.61 6.20 -20.38
CA GLY A 100 15.87 6.64 -19.20
C GLY A 100 14.36 6.79 -19.45
N CYS A 101 13.99 7.29 -20.63
CA CYS A 101 12.59 7.47 -21.02
C CYS A 101 11.87 6.13 -21.23
N GLU A 102 12.51 5.15 -21.89
CA GLU A 102 11.90 3.83 -22.06
C GLU A 102 11.74 3.11 -20.71
N ARG A 103 12.74 3.19 -19.82
CA ARG A 103 12.62 2.67 -18.44
C ARG A 103 11.48 3.32 -17.68
N ALA A 104 11.29 4.63 -17.80
CA ALA A 104 10.19 5.34 -17.14
C ALA A 104 8.82 4.88 -17.65
N LYS A 105 8.70 4.64 -18.95
CA LYS A 105 7.48 4.13 -19.59
C LYS A 105 7.16 2.69 -19.16
N ASP A 106 8.17 1.84 -18.99
CA ASP A 106 7.97 0.49 -18.44
C ASP A 106 7.44 0.55 -17.00
N VAL A 107 8.03 1.42 -16.16
CA VAL A 107 7.58 1.64 -14.78
C VAL A 107 6.15 2.21 -14.75
N GLU A 108 5.82 3.15 -15.63
CA GLU A 108 4.46 3.67 -15.76
C GLU A 108 3.46 2.56 -16.10
N GLY A 109 3.82 1.65 -17.01
CA GLY A 109 3.02 0.46 -17.33
C GLY A 109 2.80 -0.46 -16.12
N GLN A 110 3.86 -0.73 -15.35
CA GLN A 110 3.79 -1.55 -14.14
C GLN A 110 2.91 -0.91 -13.06
N ILE A 111 3.06 0.40 -12.82
CA ILE A 111 2.22 1.15 -11.89
C ILE A 111 0.76 1.11 -12.34
N GLY A 112 0.49 1.30 -13.63
CA GLY A 112 -0.85 1.20 -14.19
C GLY A 112 -1.52 -0.16 -13.91
N ALA A 113 -0.78 -1.26 -14.09
CA ALA A 113 -1.25 -2.60 -13.78
C ALA A 113 -1.49 -2.80 -12.27
N LEU A 114 -0.55 -2.39 -11.43
CA LEU A 114 -0.65 -2.51 -9.97
C LEU A 114 -1.85 -1.73 -9.41
N VAL A 115 -2.10 -0.53 -9.92
CA VAL A 115 -3.26 0.29 -9.50
C VAL A 115 -4.57 -0.42 -9.86
N LEU A 116 -4.65 -1.03 -11.05
CA LEU A 116 -5.83 -1.78 -11.45
C LEU A 116 -6.05 -3.00 -10.53
N ASP A 117 -4.99 -3.75 -10.24
CA ASP A 117 -5.04 -4.91 -9.34
C ASP A 117 -5.45 -4.50 -7.91
N ALA A 118 -4.88 -3.42 -7.38
CA ALA A 118 -5.25 -2.89 -6.07
C ALA A 118 -6.73 -2.48 -6.01
N LEU A 119 -7.24 -1.84 -7.07
CA LEU A 119 -8.65 -1.47 -7.16
C LEU A 119 -9.55 -2.70 -7.18
N LEU A 120 -9.25 -3.70 -8.02
CA LEU A 120 -10.02 -4.94 -8.10
C LEU A 120 -10.00 -5.71 -6.77
N TYR A 121 -8.83 -5.79 -6.13
CA TYR A 121 -8.68 -6.43 -4.83
C TYR A 121 -9.46 -5.68 -3.74
N SER A 122 -9.39 -4.35 -3.71
CA SER A 122 -10.15 -3.54 -2.75
C SER A 122 -11.67 -3.73 -2.91
N ASP A 123 -12.17 -3.77 -4.15
CA ASP A 123 -13.59 -4.01 -4.42
C ASP A 123 -14.02 -5.42 -4.03
N LYS A 124 -13.15 -6.43 -4.21
CA LYS A 124 -13.37 -7.79 -3.71
C LYS A 124 -13.50 -7.81 -2.19
N ILE A 125 -12.61 -7.13 -1.46
CA ILE A 125 -12.69 -7.02 0.01
C ILE A 125 -13.99 -6.34 0.43
N ILE A 126 -14.35 -5.21 -0.19
CA ILE A 126 -15.57 -4.46 0.15
C ILE A 126 -16.81 -5.32 -0.10
N ARG A 127 -16.89 -6.03 -1.23
CA ARG A 127 -17.99 -6.94 -1.53
C ARG A 127 -18.08 -8.07 -0.50
N SER A 128 -16.96 -8.69 -0.15
CA SER A 128 -16.89 -9.76 0.85
C SER A 128 -17.35 -9.26 2.22
N ALA A 129 -16.83 -8.12 2.67
CA ALA A 129 -17.21 -7.49 3.93
C ALA A 129 -18.71 -7.14 3.96
N LYS A 130 -19.26 -6.61 2.86
CA LYS A 130 -20.68 -6.30 2.74
C LYS A 130 -21.56 -7.56 2.76
N ALA A 131 -21.12 -8.64 2.11
CA ALA A 131 -21.81 -9.91 2.14
C ALA A 131 -21.81 -10.52 3.54
N SER A 132 -20.66 -10.51 4.22
CA SER A 132 -20.51 -10.97 5.61
C SER A 132 -21.38 -10.16 6.58
N ALA A 133 -21.33 -8.82 6.51
CA ALA A 133 -22.17 -7.95 7.33
C ALA A 133 -23.67 -8.20 7.11
N LYS A 134 -24.09 -8.44 5.86
CA LYS A 134 -25.47 -8.84 5.55
C LYS A 134 -25.83 -10.20 6.13
N GLY A 135 -24.90 -11.17 6.08
CA GLY A 135 -25.05 -12.48 6.70
C GLY A 135 -25.27 -12.39 8.20
N ILE A 136 -24.37 -11.67 8.90
CA ILE A 136 -24.49 -11.40 10.34
C ILE A 136 -25.81 -10.71 10.66
N SER A 137 -26.17 -9.66 9.93
CA SER A 137 -27.44 -8.94 10.16
C SER A 137 -28.66 -9.85 10.01
N ASN A 138 -28.66 -10.77 9.04
CA ASN A 138 -29.74 -11.73 8.86
C ASN A 138 -29.78 -12.74 10.01
N GLN A 139 -28.63 -13.26 10.42
CA GLN A 139 -28.51 -14.19 11.54
C GLN A 139 -28.95 -13.54 12.85
N THR A 140 -28.49 -12.32 13.15
CA THR A 140 -28.94 -11.55 14.33
C THR A 140 -30.44 -11.33 14.31
N ARG A 141 -31.03 -11.00 13.15
CA ARG A 141 -32.48 -10.86 13.03
C ARG A 141 -33.20 -12.16 13.36
N GLN A 142 -32.73 -13.28 12.84
CA GLN A 142 -33.29 -14.59 13.13
C GLN A 142 -33.19 -14.95 14.62
N THR A 143 -32.02 -14.76 15.24
CA THR A 143 -31.85 -15.02 16.68
C THR A 143 -32.77 -14.15 17.54
N ILE A 144 -33.01 -12.89 17.15
CA ILE A 144 -33.98 -12.02 17.83
C ILE A 144 -35.41 -12.55 17.65
N GLU A 145 -35.78 -12.99 16.44
CA GLU A 145 -37.10 -13.58 16.15
C GLU A 145 -37.32 -14.87 16.99
N GLU A 146 -36.31 -15.74 17.08
CA GLU A 146 -36.34 -16.96 17.90
C GLU A 146 -36.43 -16.63 19.40
N ALA A 147 -35.63 -15.68 19.90
CA ALA A 147 -35.67 -15.27 21.29
C ALA A 147 -37.02 -14.64 21.67
N ALA A 148 -37.63 -13.84 20.79
CA ALA A 148 -38.96 -13.28 21.00
C ALA A 148 -40.01 -14.40 21.09
N SER A 149 -39.96 -15.39 20.21
CA SER A 149 -40.86 -16.55 20.25
C SER A 149 -40.73 -17.34 21.56
N GLY A 150 -39.50 -17.56 22.05
CA GLY A 150 -39.29 -18.25 23.33
C GLY A 150 -39.80 -17.46 24.54
N VAL A 151 -39.73 -16.12 24.49
CA VAL A 151 -40.33 -15.26 25.53
C VAL A 151 -41.86 -15.35 25.51
N ASP A 152 -42.47 -15.39 24.32
CA ASP A 152 -43.91 -15.56 24.17
C ASP A 152 -44.37 -16.91 24.77
N GLU A 153 -43.64 -18.00 24.50
CA GLU A 153 -43.90 -19.34 25.06
C GLU A 153 -43.80 -19.36 26.59
N ILE A 154 -42.74 -18.77 27.17
CA ILE A 154 -42.62 -18.61 28.63
C ILE A 154 -43.77 -17.78 29.21
N GLY A 155 -44.20 -16.75 28.50
CA GLY A 155 -45.36 -15.94 28.90
C GLY A 155 -46.64 -16.76 29.01
N GLU A 156 -46.87 -17.65 28.04
CA GLU A 156 -48.00 -18.58 28.04
C GLU A 156 -47.91 -19.59 29.19
N ASP A 157 -46.74 -20.18 29.41
CA ASP A 157 -46.49 -21.10 30.54
C ASP A 157 -46.74 -20.43 31.90
N ILE A 158 -46.27 -19.20 32.09
CA ILE A 158 -46.49 -18.43 33.33
C ILE A 158 -47.98 -18.16 33.53
N SER A 159 -48.71 -17.77 32.48
CA SER A 159 -50.15 -17.57 32.53
C SER A 159 -50.87 -18.86 32.94
N GLN A 160 -50.54 -19.99 32.31
CA GLN A 160 -51.12 -21.28 32.64
C GLN A 160 -50.81 -21.72 34.08
N MET A 161 -49.58 -21.50 34.55
CA MET A 161 -49.18 -21.82 35.92
C MET A 161 -49.90 -20.94 36.94
N SER A 162 -50.08 -19.65 36.63
CA SER A 162 -50.86 -18.71 37.44
C SER A 162 -52.31 -19.16 37.59
N ASP A 163 -52.94 -19.60 36.50
CA ASP A 163 -54.32 -20.12 36.54
C ASP A 163 -54.42 -21.38 37.40
N ASN A 164 -53.49 -22.34 37.22
CA ASN A 164 -53.43 -23.55 38.04
C ASN A 164 -53.22 -23.23 39.52
N PHE A 165 -52.31 -22.31 39.84
CA PHE A 165 -52.07 -21.86 41.21
C PHE A 165 -53.33 -21.21 41.81
N GLY A 166 -54.04 -20.39 41.04
CA GLY A 166 -55.31 -19.79 41.44
C GLY A 166 -56.36 -20.85 41.82
N VAL A 167 -56.47 -21.92 41.03
CA VAL A 167 -57.35 -23.07 41.33
C VAL A 167 -56.93 -23.77 42.63
N VAL A 168 -55.63 -24.03 42.82
CA VAL A 168 -55.10 -24.67 44.04
C VAL A 168 -55.37 -23.81 45.28
N VAL A 169 -55.13 -22.50 45.22
CA VAL A 169 -55.39 -21.58 46.33
C VAL A 169 -56.88 -21.53 46.67
N ALA A 170 -57.76 -21.45 45.67
CA ALA A 170 -59.20 -21.48 45.90
C ALA A 170 -59.66 -22.78 46.59
N SER A 171 -59.10 -23.93 46.17
CA SER A 171 -59.33 -25.22 46.80
C SER A 171 -58.86 -25.25 48.26
N LEU A 172 -57.66 -24.71 48.55
CA LEU A 172 -57.13 -24.62 49.91
C LEU A 172 -58.03 -23.75 50.81
N VAL A 173 -58.48 -22.59 50.32
CA VAL A 173 -59.43 -21.72 51.03
C VAL A 173 -60.73 -22.47 51.35
N SER A 174 -61.26 -23.23 50.37
CA SER A 174 -62.44 -24.06 50.60
C SER A 174 -62.21 -25.11 51.68
N LYS A 175 -61.08 -25.83 51.64
CA LYS A 175 -60.72 -26.85 52.65
C LYS A 175 -60.57 -26.23 54.05
N ILE A 176 -59.95 -25.05 54.17
CA ILE A 176 -59.83 -24.30 55.43
C ILE A 176 -61.22 -23.92 55.96
N ASN A 177 -62.11 -23.41 55.11
CA ASN A 177 -63.46 -23.04 55.51
C ASN A 177 -64.27 -24.26 55.97
N SER A 178 -64.17 -25.39 55.27
CA SER A 178 -64.79 -26.65 55.69
C SER A 178 -64.22 -27.14 57.02
N LEU A 179 -62.90 -27.10 57.21
CA LEU A 179 -62.27 -27.47 58.47
C LEU A 179 -62.70 -26.56 59.61
N SER A 180 -62.77 -25.24 59.38
CA SER A 180 -63.25 -24.28 60.38
C SER A 180 -64.72 -24.54 60.74
N SER A 181 -65.56 -24.87 59.77
CA SER A 181 -66.96 -25.26 60.02
C SER A 181 -67.05 -26.54 60.83
N ASN A 182 -66.20 -27.54 60.53
CA ASN A 182 -66.14 -28.78 61.28
C ASN A 182 -65.66 -28.55 62.72
N LEU A 183 -64.61 -27.75 62.92
CA LEU A 183 -64.10 -27.39 64.24
C LEU A 183 -65.15 -26.62 65.06
N ASN A 184 -65.87 -25.69 64.44
CA ASN A 184 -66.99 -25.01 65.10
C ASN A 184 -68.09 -26.00 65.49
N SER A 185 -68.45 -26.94 64.60
CA SER A 185 -69.45 -27.97 64.94
C SER A 185 -68.99 -28.89 66.07
N VAL A 186 -67.71 -29.26 66.12
CA VAL A 186 -67.14 -30.04 67.23
C VAL A 186 -67.16 -29.23 68.52
N ALA A 187 -66.84 -27.94 68.48
CA ALA A 187 -66.93 -27.04 69.62
C ALA A 187 -68.37 -26.90 70.13
N ASP A 188 -69.35 -26.73 69.23
CA ASP A 188 -70.78 -26.67 69.58
C ASP A 188 -71.25 -27.97 70.23
N LYS A 189 -70.82 -29.14 69.71
CA LYS A 189 -71.13 -30.44 70.31
C LYS A 189 -70.49 -30.64 71.68
N LEU A 190 -69.28 -30.13 71.89
CA LEU A 190 -68.60 -30.15 73.19
C LEU A 190 -69.32 -29.25 74.21
N ASP A 191 -69.78 -28.07 73.80
CA ASP A 191 -70.55 -27.15 74.66
C ASP A 191 -71.87 -27.78 75.10
N VAL A 192 -72.55 -28.53 74.22
CA VAL A 192 -73.76 -29.31 74.55
C VAL A 192 -73.47 -30.50 75.47
N GLN A 193 -72.33 -31.18 75.30
CA GLN A 193 -71.94 -32.28 76.18
C GLN A 193 -71.54 -31.78 77.59
N ASP A 194 -70.97 -30.58 77.71
CA ASP A 194 -70.72 -29.97 79.03
C ASP A 194 -72.06 -29.64 79.75
N GLU A 195 -73.15 -29.37 79.04
CA GLU A 195 -74.50 -29.24 79.62
C GLU A 195 -75.13 -30.61 80.01
N GLU A 196 -74.87 -31.70 79.27
CA GLU A 196 -75.39 -33.05 79.61
C GLU A 196 -74.65 -33.74 80.77
N ILE A 197 -73.38 -33.40 81.04
CA ILE A 197 -72.63 -33.97 82.18
C ILE A 197 -73.17 -33.45 83.54
N ASP A 198 -73.85 -32.30 83.58
CA ASP A 198 -74.44 -31.77 84.82
C ASP A 198 -75.75 -32.49 85.23
N GLU A 199 -76.38 -33.25 84.30
CA GLU A 199 -77.64 -33.99 84.57
C GLU A 199 -77.45 -35.46 84.97
N HIS A 200 -76.27 -36.04 84.81
CA HIS A 200 -76.00 -37.41 85.31
C HIS A 200 -75.55 -37.41 86.78
N GLN A 201 -76.52 -37.16 87.67
CA GLN A 201 -76.44 -37.58 89.05
C GLN A 201 -76.12 -39.08 89.13
N PHE A 202 -74.95 -39.43 89.68
CA PHE A 202 -74.66 -40.75 90.20
C PHE A 202 -75.78 -41.16 91.18
N THR A 203 -76.67 -42.06 90.77
CA THR A 203 -77.66 -42.64 91.68
C THR A 203 -77.06 -43.86 92.35
N PHE A 204 -76.85 -43.78 93.67
CA PHE A 204 -76.39 -44.89 94.51
C PHE A 204 -77.55 -45.84 94.81
N GLY A 205 -77.38 -47.14 94.54
CA GLY A 205 -78.31 -48.19 94.97
C GLY A 205 -78.12 -48.55 96.45
N GLU A 206 -79.20 -49.01 97.09
CA GLU A 206 -79.32 -49.24 98.55
C GLU A 206 -78.34 -50.26 99.18
N ASN A 207 -77.43 -50.83 98.40
CA ASN A 207 -76.40 -51.79 98.84
C ASN A 207 -74.95 -51.31 98.58
N GLY A 208 -74.75 -50.05 98.15
CA GLY A 208 -73.41 -49.50 97.92
C GLY A 208 -72.71 -49.95 96.62
N GLU A 209 -73.42 -50.57 95.68
CA GLU A 209 -72.90 -50.82 94.33
C GLU A 209 -73.15 -49.61 93.43
N VAL A 210 -72.06 -49.05 92.87
CA VAL A 210 -72.11 -48.04 91.81
C VAL A 210 -72.49 -48.76 90.51
N LYS A 211 -73.68 -48.50 89.99
CA LYS A 211 -74.03 -48.92 88.63
C LYS A 211 -73.40 -47.95 87.65
N LEU A 212 -72.31 -48.38 87.01
CA LEU A 212 -71.78 -47.68 85.84
C LEU A 212 -72.84 -47.71 84.72
N PRO A 213 -72.99 -46.61 83.95
CA PRO A 213 -73.72 -46.66 82.69
C PRO A 213 -73.13 -47.77 81.82
N LYS A 214 -73.99 -48.58 81.21
CA LYS A 214 -73.55 -49.54 80.19
C LYS A 214 -73.23 -48.73 78.94
N LEU A 215 -71.95 -48.54 78.67
CA LEU A 215 -71.49 -48.11 77.35
C LEU A 215 -72.00 -49.14 76.34
N THR A 216 -72.86 -48.70 75.44
CA THR A 216 -73.29 -49.47 74.28
C THR A 216 -72.39 -49.11 73.10
N ASP A 217 -72.17 -50.05 72.18
CA ASP A 217 -71.29 -49.89 71.02
C ASP A 217 -71.70 -48.72 70.07
N GLU A 218 -72.80 -48.03 70.34
CA GLU A 218 -73.22 -46.80 69.62
C GLU A 218 -72.54 -45.52 70.15
N ASP A 219 -71.92 -45.54 71.34
CA ASP A 219 -71.22 -44.36 71.91
C ASP A 219 -69.80 -44.15 71.33
N PHE A 220 -69.26 -45.16 70.65
CA PHE A 220 -68.06 -45.03 69.84
C PHE A 220 -68.51 -44.93 68.38
N GLY A 221 -68.39 -43.73 67.81
CA GLY A 221 -68.82 -43.42 66.45
C GLY A 221 -68.41 -44.47 65.41
N ASP A 222 -69.28 -44.63 64.42
CA ASP A 222 -69.17 -45.58 63.32
C ASP A 222 -67.76 -45.51 62.67
N PRO A 223 -66.97 -46.61 62.67
CA PRO A 223 -65.63 -46.64 62.07
C PRO A 223 -65.67 -46.52 60.53
N THR A 224 -66.85 -46.32 59.93
CA THR A 224 -67.00 -46.01 58.50
C THR A 224 -66.98 -44.53 58.17
N GLU A 225 -66.76 -43.62 59.14
CA GLU A 225 -66.34 -42.25 58.78
C GLU A 225 -65.03 -42.33 58.01
N PRO A 226 -64.98 -41.82 56.76
CA PRO A 226 -63.79 -41.95 55.95
C PRO A 226 -62.65 -41.19 56.62
N GLU A 227 -61.63 -41.93 57.06
CA GLU A 227 -60.31 -41.36 57.27
C GLU A 227 -59.97 -40.52 56.03
N ILE A 228 -59.38 -39.34 56.23
CA ILE A 228 -58.92 -38.51 55.11
C ILE A 228 -57.74 -39.26 54.46
N GLU A 229 -58.06 -40.23 53.62
CA GLU A 229 -57.13 -40.94 52.76
C GLU A 229 -56.78 -39.98 51.63
N ILE A 230 -55.61 -39.37 51.75
CA ILE A 230 -54.97 -38.73 50.60
C ILE A 230 -54.57 -39.87 49.68
N SER A 231 -55.18 -39.92 48.50
CA SER A 231 -54.89 -41.01 47.56
C SER A 231 -53.46 -40.90 47.02
N ASP A 232 -52.80 -42.04 46.82
CA ASP A 232 -51.48 -42.09 46.16
C ASP A 232 -51.50 -41.43 44.77
N GLU A 233 -52.67 -41.36 44.14
CA GLU A 233 -52.93 -40.66 42.88
C GLU A 233 -52.84 -39.13 43.03
N GLU A 234 -53.37 -38.55 44.11
CA GLU A 234 -53.24 -37.11 44.40
C GLU A 234 -51.80 -36.72 44.73
N ILE A 235 -51.07 -37.61 45.43
CA ILE A 235 -49.64 -37.42 45.71
C ILE A 235 -48.82 -37.53 44.41
N ASN A 236 -49.09 -38.53 43.58
CA ASN A 236 -48.42 -38.69 42.29
C ASN A 236 -48.74 -37.56 41.31
N ASN A 237 -49.96 -37.02 41.32
CA ASN A 237 -50.30 -35.85 40.51
C ASN A 237 -49.55 -34.59 40.99
N LEU A 238 -49.37 -34.41 42.31
CA LEU A 238 -48.55 -33.31 42.84
C LEU A 238 -47.07 -33.46 42.47
N VAL A 239 -46.54 -34.69 42.55
CA VAL A 239 -45.16 -35.03 42.17
C VAL A 239 -44.94 -34.90 40.67
N ASN A 240 -45.92 -35.28 39.84
CA ASN A 240 -45.86 -35.12 38.39
C ASN A 240 -45.97 -33.65 37.97
N VAL A 241 -46.72 -32.80 38.68
CA VAL A 241 -46.72 -31.36 38.42
C VAL A 241 -45.36 -30.74 38.78
N LEU A 242 -44.74 -31.17 39.88
CA LEU A 242 -43.39 -30.74 40.29
C LEU A 242 -42.26 -31.31 39.40
N ASN A 243 -42.47 -32.46 38.75
CA ASN A 243 -41.53 -33.06 37.81
C ASN A 243 -41.78 -32.63 36.35
N ALA A 244 -43.01 -32.24 36.00
CA ALA A 244 -43.38 -31.67 34.70
C ALA A 244 -42.99 -30.21 34.55
N SER A 245 -42.70 -29.50 35.66
CA SER A 245 -41.86 -28.30 35.64
C SER A 245 -40.39 -28.67 35.38
N GLY A 246 -40.18 -29.56 34.39
CA GLY A 246 -38.92 -30.21 34.02
C GLY A 246 -37.79 -29.27 34.29
N GLY A 247 -36.99 -29.63 35.31
CA GLY A 247 -36.18 -28.69 36.06
C GLY A 247 -35.55 -27.67 35.15
N LEU A 248 -35.77 -26.38 35.45
CA LEU A 248 -35.22 -25.22 34.75
C LEU A 248 -33.88 -25.57 34.09
N ASP A 249 -33.94 -26.08 32.86
CA ASP A 249 -32.76 -26.32 32.06
C ASP A 249 -32.52 -24.97 31.42
N LEU A 250 -32.01 -24.05 32.26
CA LEU A 250 -31.39 -22.82 31.81
C LEU A 250 -30.15 -23.22 31.02
N LYS A 251 -30.37 -23.75 29.82
CA LYS A 251 -29.36 -23.81 28.78
C LYS A 251 -29.12 -22.37 28.37
N PHE A 252 -28.31 -21.69 29.17
CA PHE A 252 -27.36 -20.74 28.63
C PHE A 252 -26.51 -21.54 27.66
N THR A 253 -26.96 -21.64 26.41
CA THR A 253 -26.09 -21.98 25.31
C THR A 253 -25.06 -20.86 25.31
N ALA A 254 -23.88 -21.13 25.90
CA ALA A 254 -22.72 -20.32 25.63
C ALA A 254 -22.63 -20.15 24.11
N PRO A 255 -22.32 -18.95 23.59
CA PRO A 255 -22.09 -18.81 22.16
C PRO A 255 -21.05 -19.86 21.78
N ASP A 256 -21.41 -20.70 20.82
CA ASP A 256 -20.54 -21.75 20.30
C ASP A 256 -19.23 -21.06 19.87
N GLU A 257 -18.20 -21.12 20.72
CA GLU A 257 -16.83 -20.90 20.31
C GLU A 257 -16.37 -22.15 19.54
N SER A 258 -17.08 -22.48 18.46
CA SER A 258 -16.44 -23.17 17.36
C SER A 258 -15.54 -22.15 16.67
N SER A 259 -14.41 -21.87 17.32
CA SER A 259 -13.21 -21.54 16.59
C SER A 259 -12.85 -22.77 15.77
N GLU A 260 -13.51 -22.90 14.61
CA GLU A 260 -12.84 -23.51 13.47
C GLU A 260 -11.59 -22.66 13.27
N ASN A 261 -10.51 -23.18 13.85
CA ASN A 261 -9.16 -22.81 13.56
C ASN A 261 -8.96 -23.15 12.08
N VAL A 262 -9.36 -22.23 11.21
CA VAL A 262 -8.95 -22.23 9.81
C VAL A 262 -7.48 -21.83 9.80
N THR A 263 -6.62 -22.76 10.24
CA THR A 263 -5.27 -22.84 9.71
C THR A 263 -5.41 -23.38 8.29
N GLU A 264 -5.85 -22.51 7.36
CA GLU A 264 -5.54 -22.73 5.96
C GLU A 264 -4.05 -22.48 5.80
N ASP A 265 -3.35 -23.58 5.55
CA ASP A 265 -1.96 -23.67 5.14
C ASP A 265 -1.62 -22.60 4.09
N ILE A 266 -0.99 -21.51 4.52
CA ILE A 266 -0.21 -20.66 3.62
C ILE A 266 1.15 -21.32 3.45
N HIS A 267 1.17 -22.47 2.76
CA HIS A 267 2.38 -22.95 2.10
C HIS A 267 2.45 -22.31 0.72
N SER A 268 2.98 -21.09 0.66
CA SER A 268 3.72 -20.63 -0.51
C SER A 268 5.20 -20.85 -0.19
N GLU A 269 5.69 -22.05 -0.49
CA GLU A 269 7.10 -22.22 -0.85
C GLU A 269 7.33 -21.37 -2.10
N GLU A 270 7.86 -20.17 -1.92
CA GLU A 270 8.56 -19.48 -3.00
C GLU A 270 9.92 -19.05 -2.45
N ASP A 271 10.92 -19.58 -3.12
CA ASP A 271 12.35 -19.56 -2.87
C ASP A 271 12.85 -18.12 -2.61
N ILE A 272 13.03 -17.74 -1.34
CA ILE A 272 13.84 -16.56 -1.01
C ILE A 272 15.30 -16.94 -1.23
N SER A 273 15.80 -16.71 -2.45
CA SER A 273 17.22 -16.66 -2.69
C SER A 273 17.81 -15.51 -1.86
N ASP A 274 18.48 -15.86 -0.76
CA ASP A 274 19.37 -14.97 -0.01
C ASP A 274 20.52 -14.54 -0.93
N GLU A 275 20.30 -13.49 -1.72
CA GLU A 275 21.37 -12.73 -2.36
C GLU A 275 21.59 -11.46 -1.53
N PRO A 276 22.80 -11.24 -0.99
CA PRO A 276 23.06 -10.09 -0.13
C PRO A 276 22.92 -8.81 -0.96
N VAL A 277 21.97 -7.95 -0.57
CA VAL A 277 21.85 -6.57 -1.05
C VAL A 277 23.23 -5.92 -0.91
N LYS A 278 23.84 -5.59 -2.05
CA LYS A 278 25.12 -4.88 -2.08
C LYS A 278 24.91 -3.52 -1.44
N ALA A 279 25.78 -3.19 -0.49
CA ALA A 279 25.73 -1.97 0.32
C ALA A 279 25.82 -0.66 -0.49
N ASP A 280 26.00 -0.73 -1.81
CA ASP A 280 26.19 0.42 -2.68
C ASP A 280 24.86 1.13 -3.03
N GLU A 281 23.70 0.44 -2.98
CA GLU A 281 22.40 1.06 -3.36
C GLU A 281 21.78 1.91 -2.24
N ALA A 282 22.15 1.68 -0.98
CA ALA A 282 21.66 2.47 0.14
C ALA A 282 22.30 3.88 0.18
N GLU A 283 23.50 4.04 -0.38
CA GLU A 283 24.22 5.31 -0.41
C GLU A 283 23.64 6.26 -1.48
N GLU A 284 23.23 5.73 -2.65
CA GLU A 284 22.56 6.52 -3.71
C GLU A 284 21.19 7.06 -3.28
N ILE A 285 20.39 6.28 -2.53
CA ILE A 285 19.08 6.75 -2.04
C ILE A 285 19.24 7.89 -1.02
N SER A 286 20.30 7.83 -0.21
CA SER A 286 20.62 8.87 0.79
C SER A 286 21.02 10.20 0.13
N GLU A 287 21.84 10.16 -0.94
CA GLU A 287 22.22 11.37 -1.68
C GLU A 287 21.05 11.99 -2.45
N LEU A 288 20.19 11.18 -3.06
CA LEU A 288 18.97 11.66 -3.73
C LEU A 288 18.01 12.35 -2.76
N THR A 289 17.92 11.87 -1.52
CA THR A 289 17.03 12.47 -0.51
C THR A 289 17.59 13.79 0.04
N LYS A 290 18.91 13.90 0.24
CA LYS A 290 19.56 15.16 0.65
C LYS A 290 19.41 16.26 -0.40
N LYS A 291 19.55 15.90 -1.68
CA LYS A 291 19.42 16.86 -2.81
C LYS A 291 17.99 17.38 -2.99
N PHE A 292 16.99 16.61 -2.58
CA PHE A 292 15.58 17.04 -2.59
C PHE A 292 15.19 17.91 -1.39
N LEU A 293 15.86 17.77 -0.24
CA LEU A 293 15.58 18.54 0.97
C LEU A 293 16.39 19.84 1.11
N GLY A 294 17.36 20.08 0.21
CA GLY A 294 18.13 21.33 0.21
C GLY A 294 19.04 21.50 1.44
N GLU A 295 19.46 20.39 2.04
CA GLU A 295 20.53 20.37 3.04
C GLU A 295 21.85 20.08 2.31
N ASP A 296 22.61 21.13 2.02
CA ASP A 296 24.02 21.05 1.62
C ASP A 296 24.91 20.58 2.79
#